data_AF-A0A519BPC9-F1
#
_entry.id   AF-A0A519BPC9-F1
#
_cell.length_a   1.000
_cell.length_b   1.000
_cell.length_c   1.000
_cell.angle_alpha   90.00
_cell.angle_beta   90.00
_cell.angle_gamma   90.00
#
_symmetry.space_group_name_H-M   'P 1'
#
loop_
_entity.id
_entity.type
_entity.pdbx_description
1 polymer ?
#
loop_
_entity_poly.entity_id
_entity_poly.type
_entity_poly.pdbx_seq_one_letter_code
_entity_poly.pdbx_strand_id
1 'polypeptide(L)'
;MLNILIGTGNKHKFQEISIIMKDLKNMNLVYADNIFGITDIIEDGKTYQENALIKAEAYYNLLLNKGYLNSNRNLNFDKKNKINNNHSNINNQVNINIDYIVSEDTGLEVKCLNNEPGLYTARYSKINNMNNFKDINNNNNNYENKNNDEKEAAVNLKNSNSNINIDNINKLLNNMKYKKDCSHDREARFICWACVYSVKNKEYKFFHGELNGFITETLAGTTGFGYDPVFYVPEFNKTLAEVGEEIKNKISHRARAFKKVIDFISSKS
;
A
#
# COMPACT_ATOMS: atom_id res chain seq x y z
N MET A 1 19.98 0.86 -18.16
CA MET A 1 18.62 0.56 -17.65
C MET A 1 18.70 0.58 -16.14
N LEU A 2 17.91 1.42 -15.47
CA LEU A 2 17.86 1.50 -14.02
C LEU A 2 17.02 0.34 -13.47
N ASN A 3 17.50 -0.36 -12.46
CA ASN A 3 16.70 -1.35 -11.75
C ASN A 3 16.14 -0.74 -10.47
N ILE A 4 14.82 -0.74 -10.36
CA ILE A 4 14.09 -0.16 -9.24
C ILE A 4 13.39 -1.30 -8.50
N LEU A 5 13.78 -1.54 -7.26
CA LEU A 5 13.09 -2.46 -6.37
C LEU A 5 11.82 -1.79 -5.84
N ILE A 6 10.64 -2.33 -6.16
CA ILE A 6 9.39 -1.89 -5.54
C ILE A 6 9.23 -2.63 -4.22
N GLY A 7 9.52 -1.93 -3.12
CA GLY A 7 9.54 -2.46 -1.77
C GLY A 7 8.13 -2.59 -1.19
N THR A 8 7.38 -3.58 -1.67
CA THR A 8 6.08 -3.99 -1.16
C THR A 8 5.92 -5.51 -1.27
N GLY A 9 5.23 -6.11 -0.28
CA GLY A 9 4.74 -7.49 -0.38
C GLY A 9 3.29 -7.60 -0.89
N ASN A 10 2.70 -6.48 -1.33
CA ASN A 10 1.34 -6.46 -1.87
C ASN A 10 1.36 -6.48 -3.41
N LYS A 11 0.97 -7.61 -3.99
CA LYS A 11 0.94 -7.80 -5.45
C LYS A 11 0.07 -6.79 -6.19
N HIS A 12 -1.08 -6.39 -5.62
CA HIS A 12 -1.97 -5.40 -6.25
C HIS A 12 -1.33 -4.01 -6.31
N LYS A 13 -0.63 -3.61 -5.23
CA LYS A 13 0.15 -2.36 -5.22
C LYS A 13 1.26 -2.40 -6.27
N PHE A 14 1.99 -3.51 -6.37
CA PHE A 14 3.03 -3.70 -7.39
C PHE A 14 2.45 -3.60 -8.81
N GLN A 15 1.30 -4.21 -9.08
CA GLN A 15 0.63 -4.13 -10.38
C GLN A 15 0.22 -2.69 -10.72
N GLU A 16 -0.40 -1.97 -9.78
CA GLU A 16 -0.79 -0.56 -9.97
C GLU A 16 0.45 0.30 -10.31
N ILE A 17 1.51 0.18 -9.51
CA ILE A 17 2.78 0.91 -9.72
C ILE A 17 3.41 0.55 -11.07
N SER A 18 3.41 -0.74 -11.43
CA SER A 18 3.99 -1.21 -12.68
C SER A 18 3.27 -0.63 -13.90
N ILE A 19 1.95 -0.52 -13.84
CA ILE A 19 1.16 0.10 -14.91
C ILE A 19 1.42 1.60 -14.97
N ILE A 20 1.49 2.30 -13.83
CA ILE A 20 1.77 3.74 -13.78
C ILE A 20 3.16 4.06 -14.38
N MET A 21 4.15 3.22 -14.11
CA MET A 21 5.53 3.41 -14.53
C MET A 21 5.87 2.77 -15.89
N LYS A 22 4.91 2.12 -16.57
CA LYS A 22 5.16 1.28 -17.76
C LYS A 22 5.78 2.00 -18.96
N ASP A 23 5.46 3.29 -19.13
CA ASP A 23 5.82 4.06 -20.32
C ASP A 23 7.26 4.62 -20.25
N LEU A 24 7.96 4.36 -19.13
CA LEU A 24 9.34 4.82 -18.94
C LEU A 24 10.32 3.85 -19.56
N LYS A 25 10.88 4.31 -20.68
CA LYS A 25 12.03 3.66 -21.31
C LYS A 25 13.21 3.68 -20.33
N ASN A 26 13.98 2.60 -20.32
CA ASN A 26 15.20 2.43 -19.53
C ASN A 26 15.01 2.21 -18.02
N MET A 27 13.82 1.83 -17.54
CA MET A 27 13.61 1.35 -16.17
C MET A 27 13.15 -0.11 -16.16
N ASN A 28 13.65 -0.87 -15.19
CA ASN A 28 13.24 -2.24 -14.90
C ASN A 28 12.71 -2.29 -13.47
N LEU A 29 11.45 -2.67 -13.30
CA LEU A 29 10.81 -2.76 -11.99
C LEU A 29 10.95 -4.18 -11.46
N VAL A 30 11.48 -4.29 -10.24
CA VAL A 30 11.69 -5.57 -9.57
C VAL A 30 10.73 -5.66 -8.40
N TYR A 31 9.87 -6.68 -8.39
CA TYR A 31 8.97 -6.95 -7.27
C TYR A 31 9.76 -7.55 -6.11
N ALA A 32 9.63 -6.97 -4.90
CA ALA A 32 10.43 -7.41 -3.77
C ALA A 32 10.22 -8.88 -3.39
N ASP A 33 8.98 -9.37 -3.36
CA ASP A 33 8.73 -10.78 -3.01
C ASP A 33 9.30 -11.76 -4.05
N ASN A 34 9.56 -11.34 -5.29
CA ASN A 34 10.26 -12.20 -6.26
C ASN A 34 11.71 -12.47 -5.85
N ILE A 35 12.32 -11.60 -5.03
CA ILE A 35 13.68 -11.77 -4.51
C ILE A 35 13.65 -12.43 -3.11
N PHE A 36 12.77 -11.96 -2.24
CA PHE A 36 12.84 -12.25 -0.80
C PHE A 36 11.77 -13.25 -0.32
N GLY A 37 10.77 -13.57 -1.15
CA GLY A 37 9.54 -14.21 -0.68
C GLY A 37 8.72 -13.25 0.19
N ILE A 38 7.71 -13.79 0.89
CA ILE A 38 6.87 -13.00 1.79
C ILE A 38 7.72 -12.50 2.96
N THR A 39 7.81 -11.18 3.12
CA THR A 39 8.52 -10.54 4.22
C THR A 39 7.54 -9.90 5.22
N ASP A 40 7.74 -10.17 6.51
CA ASP A 40 7.02 -9.48 7.58
C ASP A 40 7.81 -8.25 8.02
N ILE A 41 7.52 -7.11 7.39
CA ILE A 41 8.13 -5.82 7.74
C ILE A 41 7.19 -5.11 8.71
N ILE A 42 7.66 -4.88 9.94
CA ILE A 42 6.91 -4.19 10.97
C ILE A 42 6.91 -2.69 10.63
N GLU A 43 5.72 -2.14 10.39
CA GLU A 43 5.47 -0.72 10.12
C GLU A 43 4.90 -0.06 11.39
N ASP A 44 5.78 0.34 12.31
CA ASP A 44 5.47 0.97 13.61
C ASP A 44 5.65 2.50 13.61
N GLY A 45 5.83 3.09 12.43
CA GLY A 45 5.87 4.54 12.24
C GLY A 45 4.54 5.21 12.63
N LYS A 46 4.64 6.48 13.03
CA LYS A 46 3.51 7.34 13.41
C LYS A 46 2.99 8.18 12.24
N THR A 47 3.64 8.10 11.08
CA THR A 47 3.27 8.79 9.84
C THR A 47 3.47 7.87 8.63
N TYR A 48 2.81 8.19 7.50
CA TYR A 48 2.99 7.44 6.26
C TYR A 48 4.44 7.53 5.75
N GLN A 49 5.11 8.66 5.97
CA GLN A 49 6.51 8.86 5.57
C GLN A 49 7.45 7.95 6.35
N GLU A 50 7.26 7.85 7.67
CA GLU A 50 8.04 6.94 8.52
C GLU A 50 7.83 5.49 8.08
N ASN A 51 6.60 5.04 7.83
CA ASN A 51 6.33 3.68 7.35
C ASN A 51 6.93 3.40 5.96
N ALA A 52 6.86 4.37 5.04
CA ALA A 52 7.48 4.25 3.73
C ALA A 52 9.02 4.12 3.83
N LEU A 53 9.64 4.86 4.74
CA LEU A 53 11.09 4.79 5.00
C LEU A 53 11.49 3.48 5.69
N ILE A 54 10.77 3.06 6.74
CA ILE A 54 10.99 1.78 7.43
C ILE A 54 11.03 0.64 6.42
N LYS A 55 10.07 0.61 5.49
CA LYS A 55 10.05 -0.38 4.41
C LYS A 55 11.26 -0.28 3.48
N ALA A 56 11.62 0.93 3.03
CA ALA A 56 12.75 1.12 2.14
C ALA A 56 14.07 0.65 2.78
N GLU A 57 14.28 0.99 4.05
CA GLU A 57 15.46 0.58 4.82
C GLU A 57 15.46 -0.93 5.12
N ALA A 58 14.31 -1.52 5.43
CA ALA A 58 14.17 -2.97 5.60
C ALA A 58 14.59 -3.72 4.33
N TYR A 59 14.10 -3.30 3.14
CA TYR A 59 14.50 -3.91 1.88
C TYR A 59 15.97 -3.65 1.52
N TYR A 60 16.52 -2.48 1.87
CA TYR A 60 17.95 -2.21 1.71
C TYR A 60 18.79 -3.20 2.54
N ASN A 61 18.41 -3.43 3.80
CA ASN A 61 19.07 -4.39 4.67
C ASN A 61 18.93 -5.84 4.17
N LEU A 62 17.78 -6.21 3.60
CA LEU A 62 17.60 -7.52 2.95
C LEU A 62 18.52 -7.69 1.74
N LEU A 63 18.69 -6.65 0.91
CA LEU A 63 19.65 -6.67 -0.20
C LEU A 63 21.10 -6.83 0.29
N LEU A 64 21.49 -6.12 1.36
CA LEU A 64 22.80 -6.29 2.01
C LEU A 64 23.01 -7.72 2.49
N ASN A 65 22.05 -8.25 3.26
CA ASN A 65 22.16 -9.57 3.90
C ASN A 65 22.21 -10.72 2.90
N LYS A 66 21.58 -10.58 1.73
CA LYS A 66 21.64 -11.54 0.63
C LYS A 66 22.89 -11.39 -0.24
N GLY A 67 23.74 -10.40 0.03
CA GLY A 67 24.93 -10.13 -0.76
C GLY A 67 24.65 -9.59 -2.16
N TYR A 68 23.47 -9.00 -2.38
CA TYR A 68 23.13 -8.32 -3.65
C TYR A 68 23.78 -6.93 -3.75
N LEU A 69 24.20 -6.37 -2.62
CA LEU A 69 24.97 -5.13 -2.58
C LEU A 69 26.42 -5.50 -2.27
N ASN A 70 27.32 -5.19 -3.20
CA ASN A 70 28.76 -5.34 -2.96
C ASN A 70 29.18 -4.43 -1.80
N SER A 71 29.53 -5.01 -0.66
CA SER A 71 30.12 -4.32 0.48
C SER A 71 31.55 -3.80 0.23
N ASN A 72 32.06 -3.90 -1.01
CA ASN A 72 33.41 -3.49 -1.38
C ASN A 72 33.43 -2.54 -2.59
N ARG A 73 33.09 -1.27 -2.35
CA ARG A 73 33.96 -0.17 -2.80
C ARG A 73 34.65 0.38 -1.54
N ASN A 74 35.82 -0.19 -1.25
CA ASN A 74 36.77 0.22 -0.21
C ASN A 74 36.28 0.18 1.24
N LEU A 75 36.28 -1.01 1.85
CA LEU A 75 36.61 -1.14 3.27
C LEU A 75 37.70 -2.22 3.39
N ASN A 76 38.93 -1.77 3.64
CA ASN A 76 40.00 -2.62 4.15
C ASN A 76 39.52 -3.20 5.48
N PHE A 77 38.99 -4.43 5.47
CA PHE A 77 38.85 -5.22 6.68
C PHE A 77 39.94 -6.28 6.68
N ASP A 78 40.78 -6.16 7.71
CA ASP A 78 41.96 -6.93 7.94
C ASP A 78 41.75 -8.45 7.81
N LYS A 79 42.71 -9.06 7.13
CA LYS A 79 42.95 -10.50 7.14
C LYS A 79 43.11 -10.98 8.58
N LYS A 80 42.09 -11.61 9.15
CA LYS A 80 42.19 -12.73 10.10
C LYS A 80 40.79 -13.21 10.49
N ASN A 81 40.31 -14.25 9.78
CA ASN A 81 39.78 -15.45 10.42
C ASN A 81 39.43 -16.48 9.33
N LYS A 82 40.27 -17.53 9.28
CA LYS A 82 39.98 -18.79 8.59
C LYS A 82 38.84 -19.48 9.32
N ILE A 83 37.74 -19.75 8.63
CA ILE A 83 36.89 -20.89 8.96
C ILE A 83 36.65 -21.64 7.64
N ASN A 84 37.15 -22.88 7.62
CA ASN A 84 36.91 -23.86 6.57
C ASN A 84 35.42 -24.19 6.51
N ASN A 85 34.83 -24.17 5.32
CA ASN A 85 33.75 -25.09 4.99
C ASN A 85 33.78 -25.39 3.49
N ASN A 86 34.11 -26.64 3.19
CA ASN A 86 34.03 -27.25 1.88
C ASN A 86 32.55 -27.50 1.56
N HIS A 87 31.95 -26.68 0.71
CA HIS A 87 30.86 -27.09 -0.16
C HIS A 87 30.93 -26.30 -1.46
N SER A 88 31.54 -26.90 -2.47
CA SER A 88 31.35 -26.50 -3.87
C SER A 88 29.98 -27.01 -4.32
N ASN A 89 29.05 -26.12 -4.67
CA ASN A 89 28.66 -25.97 -6.08
C ASN A 89 27.56 -24.92 -6.30
N ILE A 90 27.94 -23.94 -7.14
CA ILE A 90 27.11 -23.08 -8.00
C ILE A 90 26.28 -22.03 -7.25
N ASN A 91 26.98 -21.02 -6.73
CA ASN A 91 26.41 -19.68 -6.60
C ASN A 91 26.20 -19.12 -8.02
N ASN A 92 25.08 -19.47 -8.66
CA ASN A 92 24.47 -18.58 -9.66
C ASN A 92 23.97 -17.35 -8.92
N GLN A 93 24.91 -16.51 -8.46
CA GLN A 93 24.61 -15.26 -7.79
C GLN A 93 24.06 -14.34 -8.86
N VAL A 94 22.74 -14.33 -9.03
CA VAL A 94 22.04 -13.39 -9.90
C VAL A 94 22.42 -12.00 -9.39
N ASN A 95 23.29 -11.31 -10.12
CA ASN A 95 23.76 -10.00 -9.74
C ASN A 95 22.65 -8.99 -10.06
N ILE A 96 21.67 -8.87 -9.17
CA ILE A 96 20.59 -7.90 -9.30
C ILE A 96 21.15 -6.55 -8.85
N ASN A 97 21.69 -5.78 -9.80
CA ASN A 97 22.16 -4.42 -9.53
C ASN A 97 20.97 -3.48 -9.32
N ILE A 98 20.49 -3.31 -8.08
CA ILE A 98 19.41 -2.36 -7.73
C ILE A 98 19.98 -0.96 -7.56
N ASP A 99 19.44 0.02 -8.29
CA ASP A 99 19.84 1.42 -8.22
C ASP A 99 19.02 2.20 -7.18
N TYR A 100 17.71 1.92 -7.13
CA TYR A 100 16.77 2.55 -6.22
C TYR A 100 15.84 1.52 -5.57
N ILE A 101 15.44 1.80 -4.34
CA ILE A 101 14.32 1.14 -3.67
C ILE A 101 13.19 2.16 -3.58
N VAL A 102 12.01 1.80 -4.05
CA VAL A 102 10.81 2.62 -3.92
C VAL A 102 9.80 1.87 -3.09
N SER A 103 9.59 2.36 -1.86
CA SER A 103 8.55 1.88 -0.96
C SER A 103 7.50 2.96 -0.78
N GLU A 104 6.29 2.59 -0.41
CA GLU A 104 5.23 3.56 -0.17
C GLU A 104 4.31 3.10 0.95
N ASP A 105 3.73 4.06 1.67
CA ASP A 105 2.61 3.82 2.56
C ASP A 105 1.39 4.62 2.13
N THR A 106 0.22 4.00 2.27
CA THR A 106 -1.04 4.53 1.73
C THR A 106 -2.18 4.35 2.71
N GLY A 107 -3.04 5.35 2.83
CA GLY A 107 -4.20 5.32 3.71
C GLY A 107 -5.41 6.01 3.12
N LEU A 108 -6.59 5.63 3.63
CA LEU A 108 -7.84 6.35 3.50
C LEU A 108 -8.03 7.21 4.75
N GLU A 109 -8.35 8.48 4.58
CA GLU A 109 -8.70 9.39 5.68
C GLU A 109 -10.11 9.92 5.45
N VAL A 110 -10.97 9.77 6.45
CA VAL A 110 -12.35 10.29 6.42
C VAL A 110 -12.49 11.41 7.43
N LYS A 111 -12.83 12.59 6.95
CA LYS A 111 -12.79 13.83 7.74
C LYS A 111 -13.70 13.79 8.96
N CYS A 112 -14.94 13.35 8.80
CA CYS A 112 -15.91 13.22 9.90
C CYS A 112 -15.52 12.14 10.94
N LEU A 113 -14.54 11.29 10.63
CA LEU A 113 -13.97 10.30 11.54
C LEU A 113 -12.60 10.73 12.08
N ASN A 114 -12.28 12.03 12.07
CA ASN A 114 -10.97 12.55 12.49
C ASN A 114 -9.81 11.87 11.74
N ASN A 115 -9.99 11.70 10.42
CA ASN A 115 -9.04 11.05 9.51
C ASN A 115 -8.83 9.55 9.72
N GLU A 116 -9.66 8.87 10.54
CA GLU A 116 -9.69 7.40 10.50
C GLU A 116 -10.21 6.90 9.14
N PRO A 117 -9.75 5.73 8.66
CA PRO A 117 -8.82 4.79 9.32
C PRO A 117 -7.34 5.19 9.31
N GLY A 118 -6.91 6.10 8.43
CA GLY A 118 -5.55 6.63 8.39
C GLY A 118 -4.48 5.53 8.17
N LEU A 119 -3.42 5.54 8.98
CA LEU A 119 -2.35 4.52 8.98
C LEU A 119 -2.87 3.09 9.20
N TYR A 120 -4.07 2.95 9.74
CA TYR A 120 -4.68 1.66 10.02
C TYR A 120 -5.55 1.13 8.89
N THR A 121 -5.59 1.80 7.74
CA THR A 121 -6.40 1.45 6.56
C THR A 121 -6.37 -0.05 6.22
N ALA A 122 -5.20 -0.68 6.19
CA ALA A 122 -5.09 -2.09 5.84
C ALA A 122 -5.67 -3.04 6.91
N ARG A 123 -5.71 -2.60 8.16
CA ARG A 123 -6.05 -3.42 9.35
C ARG A 123 -7.22 -2.84 10.16
N TYR A 124 -8.04 -1.98 9.57
CA TYR A 124 -9.00 -1.18 10.31
C TYR A 124 -10.00 -2.03 11.10
N SER A 125 -10.52 -3.11 10.51
CA SER A 125 -11.44 -4.05 11.14
C SER A 125 -10.82 -4.80 12.32
N LYS A 126 -9.50 -4.98 12.34
CA LYS A 126 -8.77 -5.71 13.38
C LYS A 126 -8.49 -4.87 14.62
N ILE A 127 -8.67 -3.55 14.53
CA ILE A 127 -8.50 -2.65 15.68
C ILE A 127 -9.79 -2.67 16.48
N ASN A 128 -9.79 -3.32 17.64
CA ASN A 128 -10.92 -3.23 18.55
C ASN A 128 -11.01 -1.79 19.09
N ASN A 129 -12.24 -1.25 19.14
CA ASN A 129 -12.52 0.06 19.74
C ASN A 129 -12.27 -0.01 21.26
N MET A 130 -11.01 0.13 21.68
CA MET A 130 -10.62 0.10 23.10
C MET A 130 -11.16 1.30 23.89
N ASN A 131 -11.79 2.29 23.24
CA ASN A 131 -12.19 3.54 23.89
C ASN A 131 -13.70 3.89 23.86
N ASN A 132 -14.61 3.05 23.34
CA ASN A 132 -16.05 3.41 23.26
C ASN A 132 -17.06 2.35 23.75
N PHE A 133 -16.65 1.33 24.52
CA PHE A 133 -17.58 0.39 25.15
C PHE A 133 -17.96 0.83 26.59
N LYS A 134 -18.60 2.00 26.71
CA LYS A 134 -19.44 2.27 27.89
C LYS A 134 -20.93 2.43 27.59
N ASP A 135 -21.36 2.50 26.32
CA ASP A 135 -22.77 2.74 25.99
C ASP A 135 -23.41 1.76 25.00
N ILE A 136 -23.02 0.48 24.96
CA ILE A 136 -23.83 -0.56 24.29
C ILE A 136 -23.76 -1.86 25.09
N ASN A 137 -24.45 -1.89 26.23
CA ASN A 137 -25.07 -3.14 26.68
C ASN A 137 -26.36 -3.31 25.85
N ASN A 138 -26.55 -4.53 25.33
CA ASN A 138 -27.64 -5.00 24.45
C ASN A 138 -27.54 -4.59 22.97
N ASN A 139 -26.92 -5.46 22.15
CA ASN A 139 -27.58 -6.05 20.97
C ASN A 139 -26.65 -7.06 20.27
N ASN A 140 -26.56 -8.27 20.83
CA ASN A 140 -25.93 -9.42 20.18
C ASN A 140 -26.90 -10.21 19.27
N ASN A 141 -27.92 -9.58 18.66
CA ASN A 141 -28.96 -10.30 17.88
C ASN A 141 -29.37 -9.62 16.56
N ASN A 142 -28.44 -9.13 15.72
CA ASN A 142 -28.81 -8.51 14.43
C ASN A 142 -28.03 -9.03 13.21
N TYR A 143 -27.72 -10.32 13.17
CA TYR A 143 -27.35 -11.01 11.91
C TYR A 143 -28.55 -11.66 11.19
N GLU A 144 -29.72 -11.75 11.85
CA GLU A 144 -30.88 -12.46 11.27
C GLU A 144 -31.82 -11.55 10.46
N ASN A 145 -31.85 -10.24 10.69
CA ASN A 145 -32.81 -9.30 10.06
C ASN A 145 -32.18 -8.41 8.97
N LYS A 146 -31.70 -8.99 7.87
CA LYS A 146 -31.48 -8.27 6.61
C LYS A 146 -32.33 -8.90 5.51
N ASN A 147 -32.90 -8.06 4.64
CA ASN A 147 -33.69 -8.49 3.47
C ASN A 147 -32.85 -9.40 2.56
N ASN A 148 -33.50 -10.36 1.90
CA ASN A 148 -32.83 -11.40 1.12
C ASN A 148 -31.92 -10.84 0.01
N ASP A 149 -32.27 -9.69 -0.60
CA ASP A 149 -31.47 -9.06 -1.66
C ASP A 149 -30.14 -8.46 -1.13
N GLU A 150 -30.11 -7.92 0.10
CA GLU A 150 -28.88 -7.40 0.72
C GLU A 150 -27.97 -8.54 1.23
N LYS A 151 -28.59 -9.65 1.67
CA LYS A 151 -27.87 -10.88 2.03
C LYS A 151 -27.26 -11.51 0.78
N GLU A 152 -27.99 -11.54 -0.34
CA GLU A 152 -27.53 -12.12 -1.60
C GLU A 152 -26.40 -11.29 -2.23
N ALA A 153 -26.45 -9.95 -2.17
CA ALA A 153 -25.34 -9.10 -2.60
C ALA A 153 -24.07 -9.29 -1.74
N ALA A 154 -24.21 -9.37 -0.41
CA ALA A 154 -23.09 -9.57 0.52
C ALA A 154 -22.51 -10.99 0.46
N VAL A 155 -23.34 -12.01 0.20
CA VAL A 155 -22.92 -13.40 0.06
C VAL A 155 -22.27 -13.65 -1.32
N ASN A 156 -22.79 -13.05 -2.39
CA ASN A 156 -22.16 -13.12 -3.72
C ASN A 156 -20.81 -12.39 -3.78
N LEU A 157 -20.65 -11.28 -3.05
CA LEU A 157 -19.36 -10.60 -2.90
C LEU A 157 -18.34 -11.43 -2.09
N LYS A 158 -18.78 -12.18 -1.07
CA LYS A 158 -17.91 -13.09 -0.29
C LYS A 158 -17.50 -14.36 -1.03
N ASN A 159 -18.33 -14.85 -1.94
CA ASN A 159 -18.09 -16.09 -2.71
C ASN A 159 -17.37 -15.83 -4.04
N SER A 160 -17.24 -14.58 -4.46
CA SER A 160 -16.32 -14.18 -5.53
C SER A 160 -14.91 -13.99 -4.96
N ASN A 161 -13.88 -14.20 -5.76
CA ASN A 161 -12.47 -13.86 -5.47
C ASN A 161 -12.27 -12.34 -5.26
N SER A 162 -13.02 -11.71 -4.34
CA SER A 162 -13.08 -10.26 -4.22
C SER A 162 -11.89 -9.77 -3.40
N ASN A 163 -11.00 -9.04 -4.06
CA ASN A 163 -9.92 -8.25 -3.45
C ASN A 163 -10.45 -7.07 -2.61
N ILE A 164 -11.75 -7.08 -2.28
CA ILE A 164 -12.51 -6.07 -1.56
C ILE A 164 -12.52 -6.50 -0.09
N ASN A 165 -11.98 -5.67 0.79
CA ASN A 165 -11.96 -5.96 2.21
C ASN A 165 -13.29 -5.54 2.84
N ILE A 166 -14.30 -6.41 2.71
CA ILE A 166 -15.67 -6.16 3.17
C ILE A 166 -15.72 -5.83 4.67
N ASP A 167 -14.87 -6.44 5.51
CA ASP A 167 -14.88 -6.18 6.95
C ASP A 167 -14.41 -4.75 7.28
N ASN A 168 -13.36 -4.29 6.60
CA ASN A 168 -12.86 -2.92 6.72
C ASN A 168 -13.91 -1.89 6.26
N ILE A 169 -14.59 -2.16 5.13
CA ILE A 169 -15.67 -1.31 4.61
C ILE A 169 -16.84 -1.29 5.58
N ASN A 170 -17.30 -2.44 6.06
CA ASN A 170 -18.41 -2.54 7.00
C ASN A 170 -18.12 -1.76 8.28
N LYS A 171 -16.91 -1.91 8.84
CA LYS A 171 -16.51 -1.13 10.01
C LYS A 171 -16.53 0.37 9.72
N LEU A 172 -16.00 0.80 8.57
CA LEU A 172 -16.01 2.21 8.16
C LEU A 172 -17.44 2.76 8.07
N LEU A 173 -18.32 2.10 7.31
CA LEU A 173 -19.69 2.54 7.13
C LEU A 173 -20.48 2.55 8.44
N ASN A 174 -20.28 1.56 9.30
CA ASN A 174 -20.88 1.53 10.64
C ASN A 174 -20.40 2.69 11.51
N ASN A 175 -19.09 2.97 11.53
CA ASN A 175 -18.54 4.09 12.29
C ASN A 175 -19.06 5.44 11.78
N MET A 176 -19.31 5.57 10.48
CA MET A 176 -19.92 6.77 9.90
C MET A 176 -21.41 6.90 10.23
N LYS A 177 -22.17 5.79 10.23
CA LYS A 177 -23.63 5.81 10.41
C LYS A 177 -24.09 6.50 11.71
N TYR A 178 -23.32 6.36 12.78
CA TYR A 178 -23.70 6.87 14.11
C TYR A 178 -23.07 8.23 14.46
N LYS A 179 -22.25 8.82 13.57
CA LYS A 179 -21.65 10.13 13.80
C LYS A 179 -22.45 11.23 13.09
N LYS A 180 -22.98 12.17 13.87
CA LYS A 180 -23.76 13.32 13.38
C LYS A 180 -23.02 14.13 12.30
N ASP A 181 -21.70 14.28 12.42
CA ASP A 181 -20.90 15.00 11.42
C ASP A 181 -20.90 14.26 10.07
N CYS A 182 -20.89 12.93 10.10
CA CYS A 182 -20.87 12.08 8.90
C CYS A 182 -22.20 12.04 8.13
N SER A 183 -23.30 12.56 8.69
CA SER A 183 -24.57 12.67 7.95
C SER A 183 -24.61 13.87 7.01
N HIS A 184 -23.69 14.83 7.16
CA HIS A 184 -23.61 16.03 6.32
C HIS A 184 -22.26 16.16 5.61
N ASP A 185 -21.21 15.53 6.13
CA ASP A 185 -19.86 15.56 5.56
C ASP A 185 -19.28 14.14 5.48
N ARG A 186 -19.20 13.61 4.26
CA ARG A 186 -18.58 12.31 3.95
C ARG A 186 -17.26 12.48 3.22
N GLU A 187 -16.67 13.67 3.28
CA GLU A 187 -15.40 13.98 2.63
C GLU A 187 -14.31 13.01 3.09
N ALA A 188 -13.59 12.48 2.12
CA ALA A 188 -12.50 11.56 2.34
C ALA A 188 -11.39 11.79 1.31
N ARG A 189 -10.20 11.29 1.64
CA ARG A 189 -9.08 11.29 0.72
C ARG A 189 -8.29 10.01 0.84
N PHE A 190 -7.81 9.52 -0.29
CA PHE A 190 -6.69 8.59 -0.29
C PHE A 190 -5.37 9.36 -0.33
N ILE A 191 -4.38 8.87 0.41
CA ILE A 191 -3.02 9.42 0.49
C ILE A 191 -2.02 8.33 0.11
N CYS A 192 -0.99 8.73 -0.65
CA CYS A 192 0.22 7.96 -0.91
C CYS A 192 1.44 8.80 -0.57
N TRP A 193 2.31 8.25 0.28
CA TRP A 193 3.66 8.74 0.48
C TRP A 193 4.64 7.70 -0.04
N ALA A 194 5.30 8.00 -1.15
CA ALA A 194 6.36 7.19 -1.73
C ALA A 194 7.73 7.68 -1.24
N CYS A 195 8.57 6.77 -0.77
CA CYS A 195 9.96 6.97 -0.44
C CYS A 195 10.84 6.40 -1.56
N VAL A 196 11.63 7.26 -2.21
CA VAL A 196 12.67 6.85 -3.14
C VAL A 196 13.99 6.84 -2.39
N TYR A 197 14.60 5.67 -2.25
CA TYR A 197 15.86 5.46 -1.54
C TYR A 197 16.97 5.08 -2.53
N SER A 198 18.03 5.87 -2.60
CA SER A 198 19.20 5.59 -3.43
C SER A 198 20.10 4.54 -2.76
N VAL A 199 20.29 3.40 -3.41
CA VAL A 199 21.17 2.34 -2.90
C VAL A 199 22.63 2.81 -2.86
N LYS A 200 23.06 3.57 -3.88
CA LYS A 200 24.44 4.05 -4.02
C LYS A 200 24.83 5.06 -2.94
N ASN A 201 23.97 6.06 -2.71
CA ASN A 201 24.30 7.20 -1.86
C ASN A 201 23.68 7.11 -0.46
N LYS A 202 22.74 6.18 -0.24
CA LYS A 202 21.96 6.04 1.01
C LYS A 202 21.13 7.28 1.35
N GLU A 203 20.77 8.06 0.33
CA GLU A 203 19.91 9.22 0.44
C GLU A 203 18.48 8.83 0.06
N TYR A 204 17.50 9.48 0.68
CA TYR A 204 16.09 9.27 0.34
C TYR A 204 15.32 10.57 0.13
N LYS A 205 14.22 10.48 -0.62
CA LYS A 205 13.29 11.59 -0.83
C LYS A 205 11.85 11.09 -0.87
N PHE A 206 10.96 11.88 -0.27
CA PHE A 206 9.54 11.58 -0.22
C PHE A 206 8.74 12.29 -1.32
N PHE A 207 7.71 11.62 -1.80
CA PHE A 207 6.76 12.11 -2.79
C PHE A 207 5.34 11.84 -2.35
N HIS A 208 4.54 12.91 -2.28
CA HIS A 208 3.16 12.84 -1.85
C HIS A 208 2.20 12.87 -3.04
N GLY A 209 1.15 12.06 -2.99
CA GLY A 209 -0.01 12.15 -3.85
C GLY A 209 -1.28 11.89 -3.05
N GLU A 210 -2.34 12.63 -3.36
CA GLU A 210 -3.64 12.48 -2.71
C GLU A 210 -4.75 12.45 -3.77
N LEU A 211 -5.86 11.78 -3.49
CA LEU A 211 -7.08 11.83 -4.27
C LEU A 211 -8.24 12.14 -3.32
N ASN A 212 -8.88 13.30 -3.51
CA ASN A 212 -10.05 13.72 -2.73
C ASN A 212 -11.34 13.12 -3.32
N GLY A 213 -12.31 12.85 -2.47
CA GLY A 213 -13.57 12.22 -2.82
C GLY A 213 -14.51 12.14 -1.62
N PHE A 214 -15.47 11.24 -1.70
CA PHE A 214 -16.48 11.05 -0.65
C PHE A 214 -16.70 9.56 -0.38
N ILE A 215 -17.08 9.20 0.84
CA ILE A 215 -17.52 7.83 1.13
C ILE A 215 -19.00 7.70 0.77
N THR A 216 -19.39 6.67 0.01
CA THR A 216 -20.81 6.37 -0.28
C THR A 216 -21.49 5.70 0.92
N GLU A 217 -22.82 5.59 0.91
CA GLU A 217 -23.55 4.82 1.93
C GLU A 217 -23.56 3.32 1.64
N THR A 218 -23.52 2.97 0.35
CA THR A 218 -23.56 1.59 -0.15
C THR A 218 -22.40 1.34 -1.11
N LEU A 219 -22.01 0.08 -1.25
CA LEU A 219 -20.99 -0.32 -2.22
C LEU A 219 -21.52 -0.14 -3.65
N ALA A 220 -20.66 0.28 -4.57
CA ALA A 220 -20.92 0.26 -6.00
C ALA A 220 -19.64 -0.12 -6.76
N GLY A 221 -19.79 -0.91 -7.83
CA GLY A 221 -18.66 -1.42 -8.62
C GLY A 221 -18.00 -2.68 -8.03
N THR A 222 -17.24 -3.37 -8.88
CA THR A 222 -16.62 -4.68 -8.56
C THR A 222 -15.13 -4.74 -8.88
N THR A 223 -14.56 -3.67 -9.44
CA THR A 223 -13.13 -3.60 -9.79
C THR A 223 -12.30 -2.99 -8.65
N GLY A 224 -10.97 -3.09 -8.75
CA GLY A 224 -10.06 -2.51 -7.76
C GLY A 224 -9.93 -3.34 -6.49
N PHE A 225 -9.56 -2.68 -5.39
CA PHE A 225 -9.27 -3.33 -4.10
C PHE A 225 -9.52 -2.41 -2.90
N GLY A 226 -9.56 -2.99 -1.70
CA GLY A 226 -9.66 -2.20 -0.46
C GLY A 226 -10.99 -1.46 -0.36
N TYR A 227 -10.94 -0.13 -0.30
CA TYR A 227 -12.12 0.75 -0.12
C TYR A 227 -12.65 1.36 -1.43
N ASP A 228 -12.09 0.95 -2.59
CA ASP A 228 -12.52 1.46 -3.90
C ASP A 228 -14.05 1.42 -4.13
N PRO A 229 -14.80 0.37 -3.70
CA PRO A 229 -16.25 0.31 -3.91
C PRO A 229 -17.08 1.31 -3.11
N VAL A 230 -16.48 2.01 -2.15
CA VAL A 230 -17.17 3.06 -1.38
C VAL A 230 -16.52 4.43 -1.54
N PHE A 231 -15.46 4.56 -2.33
CA PHE A 231 -14.78 5.84 -2.55
C PHE A 231 -15.28 6.51 -3.83
N TYR A 232 -16.20 7.44 -3.69
CA TYR A 232 -16.81 8.22 -4.77
C TYR A 232 -15.90 9.36 -5.24
N VAL A 233 -15.74 9.47 -6.56
CA VAL A 233 -14.97 10.52 -7.23
C VAL A 233 -15.94 11.43 -8.00
N PRO A 234 -16.18 12.68 -7.54
CA PRO A 234 -17.16 13.58 -8.15
C PRO A 234 -16.95 13.83 -9.64
N GLU A 235 -15.69 13.94 -10.07
CA GLU A 235 -15.30 14.16 -11.47
C GLU A 235 -15.89 13.11 -12.43
N PHE A 236 -16.11 11.87 -11.95
CA PHE A 236 -16.61 10.76 -12.76
C PHE A 236 -18.03 10.32 -12.38
N ASN A 237 -18.64 10.94 -11.37
CA ASN A 237 -19.91 10.55 -10.79
C ASN A 237 -20.00 9.04 -10.46
N LYS A 238 -18.90 8.47 -9.96
CA LYS A 238 -18.70 7.02 -9.80
C LYS A 238 -17.76 6.72 -8.65
N THR A 239 -17.85 5.51 -8.08
CA THR A 239 -16.82 5.00 -7.17
C THR A 239 -15.56 4.60 -7.93
N LEU A 240 -14.42 4.49 -7.24
CA LEU A 240 -13.19 3.97 -7.84
C LEU A 240 -13.36 2.54 -8.40
N ALA A 241 -14.25 1.73 -7.82
CA ALA A 241 -14.55 0.40 -8.33
C ALA A 241 -15.44 0.42 -9.60
N GLU A 242 -16.10 1.53 -9.91
CA GLU A 242 -16.93 1.74 -11.10
C GLU A 242 -16.19 2.46 -12.24
N VAL A 243 -15.20 3.32 -11.95
CA VAL A 243 -14.40 3.99 -13.00
C VAL A 243 -13.46 3.03 -13.72
N GLY A 244 -13.08 1.93 -13.09
CA GLY A 244 -12.18 0.92 -13.64
C GLY A 244 -10.69 1.30 -13.55
N GLU A 245 -9.83 0.30 -13.73
CA GLU A 245 -8.38 0.43 -13.49
C GLU A 245 -7.70 1.44 -14.42
N GLU A 246 -8.12 1.53 -15.69
CA GLU A 246 -7.47 2.43 -16.65
C GLU A 246 -7.56 3.90 -16.23
N ILE A 247 -8.75 4.32 -15.76
CA ILE A 247 -8.97 5.67 -15.25
C ILE A 247 -8.29 5.83 -13.89
N LYS A 248 -8.49 4.87 -12.97
CA LYS A 248 -7.88 4.88 -11.63
C LYS A 248 -6.37 5.09 -11.71
N ASN A 249 -5.68 4.37 -12.60
CA ASN A 249 -4.22 4.45 -12.79
C ASN A 249 -3.73 5.81 -13.31
N LYS A 250 -4.63 6.70 -13.75
CA LYS A 250 -4.32 8.07 -14.17
C LYS A 250 -4.58 9.09 -13.06
N ILE A 251 -5.58 8.86 -12.22
CA ILE A 251 -6.06 9.85 -11.24
C ILE A 251 -5.70 9.54 -9.79
N SER A 252 -5.32 8.30 -9.46
CA SER A 252 -5.18 7.85 -8.08
C SER A 252 -4.11 8.63 -7.30
N HIS A 253 -4.22 8.61 -5.98
CA HIS A 253 -3.19 9.07 -5.05
C HIS A 253 -1.82 8.47 -5.39
N ARG A 254 -1.76 7.17 -5.74
CA ARG A 254 -0.57 6.48 -6.23
C ARG A 254 -0.08 7.06 -7.56
N ALA A 255 -0.95 7.20 -8.56
CA ALA A 255 -0.59 7.80 -9.85
C ALA A 255 0.04 9.19 -9.68
N ARG A 256 -0.54 10.03 -8.82
CA ARG A 256 -0.05 11.37 -8.51
C ARG A 256 1.30 11.36 -7.79
N ALA A 257 1.50 10.46 -6.83
CA ALA A 257 2.78 10.31 -6.12
C ALA A 257 3.87 9.78 -7.06
N PHE A 258 3.57 8.71 -7.78
CA PHE A 258 4.53 8.04 -8.66
C PHE A 258 4.87 8.86 -9.89
N LYS A 259 3.99 9.70 -10.42
CA LYS A 259 4.38 10.70 -11.43
C LYS A 259 5.55 11.57 -10.95
N LYS A 260 5.53 12.02 -9.69
CA LYS A 260 6.63 12.82 -9.12
C LYS A 260 7.90 11.99 -8.86
N VAL A 261 7.74 10.72 -8.48
CA VAL A 261 8.86 9.75 -8.36
C VAL A 261 9.55 9.59 -9.71
N ILE A 262 8.76 9.39 -10.76
CA ILE A 262 9.22 9.25 -12.14
C ILE A 262 10.01 10.48 -12.57
N ASP A 263 9.42 11.67 -12.44
CA ASP A 263 10.07 12.94 -12.80
C ASP A 263 11.41 13.10 -12.07
N PHE A 264 11.44 12.74 -10.78
CA PHE A 264 12.67 12.79 -9.98
C PHE A 264 13.74 11.81 -10.48
N ILE A 265 13.42 10.53 -10.64
CA ILE A 265 14.40 9.52 -11.06
C ILE A 265 14.90 9.83 -12.48
N SER A 266 14.03 10.23 -13.39
CA SER A 266 14.40 10.64 -14.75
C SER A 266 15.30 11.86 -14.77
N SER A 267 15.14 12.82 -13.85
CA SER A 267 16.03 13.99 -13.74
C SER A 267 17.44 13.67 -13.22
N LYS A 268 17.64 12.45 -12.68
CA LYS A 268 18.92 11.97 -12.12
C LYS A 268 19.64 10.98 -13.05
N SER A 269 18.99 10.60 -14.15
CA SER A 269 19.48 9.63 -15.14
C SER A 269 20.14 10.36 -16.31
#